data_AF-A0A9Q3I588-F1
#
_entry.id   AF-A0A9Q3I588-F1
#
_cell.length_a   1.000
_cell.length_b   1.000
_cell.length_c   1.000
_cell.angle_alpha   90.00
_cell.angle_beta   90.00
_cell.angle_gamma   90.00
#
_symmetry.space_group_name_H-M   'P 1'
#
loop_
_entity.id
_entity.type
_entity.pdbx_description
1 polymer ?
#
loop_
_entity_poly.entity_id
_entity_poly.type
_entity_poly.pdbx_seq_one_letter_code
_entity_poly.pdbx_strand_id
1 'polypeptide(L)'
;MRDSFVGPFTVIKLIGKNAVEVKLTKEFSRKHPVFPVSLVKPYFQTEEDKFPSRKKNPTPPEIVEVFKNQTADKDKWLAEDAIPDGNLHLRRFRASRRTQ
;
A
#
# COMPACT_ATOMS: atom_id res chain seq x y z
N MET A 1 -2.67 3.36 -13.00
CA MET A 1 -3.42 4.58 -12.66
C MET A 1 -2.99 4.95 -11.25
N ARG A 2 -2.27 6.07 -11.04
CA ARG A 2 -1.78 6.44 -9.70
C ARG A 2 -2.90 7.16 -8.96
N ASP A 3 -3.19 6.75 -7.73
CA ASP A 3 -4.12 7.48 -6.88
C ASP A 3 -3.61 8.90 -6.69
N SER A 4 -4.35 9.88 -7.22
CA SER A 4 -3.93 11.28 -7.32
C SER A 4 -4.25 12.10 -6.06
N PHE A 5 -4.83 11.45 -5.05
CA PHE A 5 -5.24 12.06 -3.79
C PHE A 5 -4.38 11.51 -2.66
N VAL A 6 -3.97 12.40 -1.76
CA VAL A 6 -3.13 12.04 -0.62
C VAL A 6 -3.96 12.14 0.63
N GLY A 7 -3.98 11.06 1.41
CA GLY A 7 -4.40 11.01 2.80
C GLY A 7 -5.86 11.35 3.10
N PRO A 8 -6.41 10.79 4.18
CA PRO A 8 -7.50 11.45 4.88
C PRO A 8 -6.93 12.60 5.72
N PHE A 9 -7.41 13.81 5.50
CA PHE A 9 -7.08 14.97 6.35
C PHE A 9 -8.32 15.45 7.08
N THR A 10 -8.14 15.89 8.33
CA THR A 10 -9.21 16.49 9.12
C THR A 10 -9.43 17.93 8.66
N VAL A 11 -10.67 18.28 8.32
CA VAL A 11 -11.07 19.67 8.05
C VAL A 11 -11.19 20.39 9.38
N ILE A 12 -10.47 21.51 9.52
CA ILE A 12 -10.51 22.37 10.71
C ILE A 12 -11.69 23.33 10.59
N LYS A 13 -11.80 24.03 9.46
CA LYS A 13 -12.87 25.00 9.20
C LYS A 13 -13.08 25.25 7.71
N LEU A 14 -14.27 25.76 7.39
CA LEU A 14 -14.59 26.29 6.07
C LEU A 14 -14.10 27.74 5.98
N ILE A 15 -13.34 28.06 4.92
CA ILE A 15 -12.92 29.42 4.59
C ILE A 15 -13.86 29.96 3.52
N GLY A 16 -14.76 30.86 3.92
CA GLY A 16 -15.79 31.38 3.02
C GLY A 16 -16.70 30.25 2.51
N LYS A 17 -17.04 30.25 1.21
CA LYS A 17 -17.91 29.23 0.60
C LYS A 17 -17.15 28.17 -0.22
N ASN A 18 -15.91 28.47 -0.62
CA ASN A 18 -15.22 27.73 -1.68
C ASN A 18 -13.89 27.09 -1.23
N ALA A 19 -13.49 27.25 0.02
CA ALA A 19 -12.22 26.72 0.51
C ALA A 19 -12.36 26.07 1.89
N VAL A 20 -11.50 25.10 2.17
CA VAL A 20 -11.43 24.40 3.45
C VAL A 20 -10.01 24.43 3.98
N GLU A 21 -9.87 24.69 5.27
CA GLU A 21 -8.61 24.55 5.98
C GLU A 21 -8.52 23.13 6.54
N VAL A 22 -7.41 22.44 6.26
CA VAL A 22 -7.13 21.09 6.73
C VAL A 22 -5.90 21.04 7.63
N LYS A 23 -5.93 20.10 8.58
CA LYS A 23 -4.79 19.83 9.45
C LYS A 23 -3.75 18.99 8.71
N LEU A 24 -2.68 19.64 8.26
CA LEU A 24 -1.57 18.96 7.58
C LEU A 24 -0.66 18.24 8.58
N THR A 25 -0.19 17.05 8.22
CA THR A 25 0.85 16.32 8.96
C THR A 25 2.22 16.97 8.75
N LYS A 26 3.21 16.62 9.59
CA LYS A 26 4.57 17.20 9.56
C LYS A 26 5.20 17.16 8.17
N GLU A 27 4.92 16.11 7.39
CA GLU A 27 5.39 15.91 6.02
C GLU A 27 4.90 16.99 5.03
N PHE A 28 3.69 17.51 5.26
CA PHE A 28 3.06 18.52 4.41
C PHE A 28 3.05 19.92 5.02
N SER A 29 3.76 20.13 6.13
CA SER A 29 3.84 21.43 6.82
C SER A 29 4.33 22.59 5.95
N ARG A 30 5.06 22.29 4.86
CA ARG A 30 5.52 23.28 3.87
C ARG A 30 4.44 23.71 2.86
N LYS A 31 3.31 23.00 2.79
CA LYS A 31 2.19 23.31 1.89
C LYS A 31 1.18 24.20 2.60
N HIS A 32 0.43 24.97 1.82
CA HIS A 32 -0.63 25.82 2.37
C HIS A 32 -1.77 24.94 2.93
N PRO A 33 -2.28 25.19 4.15
CA PRO A 33 -3.31 24.35 4.76
C PRO A 33 -4.72 24.57 4.21
N VAL A 34 -4.92 25.64 3.43
CA VAL A 34 -6.22 25.95 2.81
C VAL A 34 -6.26 25.48 1.36
N PHE A 35 -7.28 24.70 1.01
CA PHE A 35 -7.50 24.15 -0.33
C PHE A 35 -8.89 24.48 -0.86
N PRO A 36 -9.06 24.67 -2.19
CA PRO A 36 -10.35 24.76 -2.83
C PRO A 36 -11.17 23.48 -2.64
N VAL A 37 -12.49 23.60 -2.43
CA VAL A 37 -13.40 22.45 -2.29
C VAL A 37 -13.41 21.51 -3.50
N SER A 38 -13.08 22.03 -4.70
CA SER A 38 -12.99 21.24 -5.93
C SER A 38 -11.84 20.22 -5.93
N LEU A 39 -10.82 20.46 -5.09
CA LEU A 39 -9.66 19.58 -4.95
C LEU A 39 -9.78 18.63 -3.76
N VAL A 40 -10.92 18.67 -3.05
CA VAL A 40 -11.18 17.83 -1.88
C VAL A 40 -12.21 16.77 -2.23
N LYS A 41 -11.96 15.56 -1.75
CA LYS A 41 -12.88 14.44 -1.90
C LYS A 41 -13.31 13.97 -0.51
N PRO A 42 -14.62 13.76 -0.26
CA PRO A 42 -15.08 13.17 0.98
C PRO A 42 -14.45 11.78 1.18
N TYR A 43 -13.86 11.57 2.35
CA TYR A 43 -13.32 10.28 2.75
C TYR A 43 -14.40 9.49 3.47
N PHE A 44 -14.77 8.33 2.91
CA PHE A 44 -15.69 7.39 3.54
C PHE A 44 -14.88 6.25 4.14
N GLN A 45 -14.87 6.15 5.48
CA GLN A 45 -14.31 4.99 6.15
C GLN A 45 -15.09 3.76 5.69
N THR A 46 -14.37 2.70 5.31
CA THR A 46 -15.01 1.45 4.93
C THR A 46 -15.45 0.75 6.21
N GLU A 47 -16.72 0.91 6.57
CA GLU A 47 -17.35 0.15 7.64
C GLU A 47 -17.49 -1.32 7.19
N GLU A 48 -16.68 -2.20 7.78
CA GLU A 48 -16.66 -3.63 7.45
C GLU A 48 -18.00 -4.30 7.74
N ASP A 49 -18.66 -3.89 8.83
CA ASP A 49 -19.95 -4.42 9.26
C ASP A 49 -21.10 -4.09 8.29
N LYS A 50 -20.99 -2.96 7.58
CA LYS A 50 -22.06 -2.49 6.69
C LYS A 50 -21.97 -3.06 5.29
N PHE A 51 -20.79 -3.52 4.87
CA PHE A 51 -20.54 -4.04 3.52
C PHE A 51 -19.60 -5.27 3.55
N PRO A 52 -20.07 -6.42 4.05
CA PRO A 52 -19.24 -7.62 4.23
C PRO A 52 -18.67 -8.19 2.91
N SER A 53 -19.31 -7.90 1.77
CA SER A 53 -18.85 -8.35 0.44
C SER A 53 -17.86 -7.40 -0.24
N ARG A 54 -17.51 -6.27 0.38
CA ARG A 54 -16.54 -5.33 -0.18
C ARG A 54 -15.14 -5.92 -0.04
N LYS A 55 -14.59 -6.47 -1.14
CA LYS A 55 -13.18 -6.88 -1.20
C LYS A 55 -12.33 -5.64 -0.88
N LYS A 56 -11.65 -5.62 0.27
CA LYS A 56 -10.57 -4.65 0.51
C LYS A 56 -9.59 -4.84 -0.65
N ASN A 57 -9.19 -3.76 -1.31
CA ASN A 57 -8.01 -3.84 -2.15
C ASN A 57 -6.92 -4.43 -1.27
N PRO A 58 -6.19 -5.47 -1.74
CA PRO A 58 -5.16 -6.08 -0.92
C PRO A 58 -4.27 -4.95 -0.43
N THR A 59 -4.26 -4.74 0.89
CA THR A 59 -3.27 -3.87 1.53
C THR A 59 -1.95 -4.31 0.94
N PRO A 60 -1.12 -3.40 0.40
CA PRO A 60 0.22 -3.76 0.00
C PRO A 60 0.81 -4.60 1.14
N PRO A 61 1.33 -5.81 0.85
CA PRO A 61 1.78 -6.70 1.91
C PRO A 61 2.70 -5.89 2.81
N GLU A 62 2.39 -5.87 4.09
CA GLU A 62 3.32 -5.38 5.11
C GLU A 62 4.65 -6.04 4.77
N ILE A 63 5.67 -5.24 4.46
CA ILE A 63 6.95 -5.74 4.00
C ILE A 63 7.55 -6.50 5.19
N VAL A 64 7.23 -7.78 5.31
CA VAL A 64 8.01 -8.74 6.09
C VAL A 64 9.32 -8.90 5.35
N GLU A 65 10.29 -8.07 5.75
CA GLU A 65 11.70 -8.07 5.37
C GLU A 65 12.01 -8.83 4.07
N VAL A 66 11.59 -8.26 2.95
CA VAL A 66 12.28 -8.60 1.71
C VAL A 66 13.67 -7.99 1.88
N PHE A 67 14.71 -8.81 1.97
CA PHE A 67 16.12 -8.39 1.86
C PHE A 67 16.44 -7.84 0.46
N LYS A 68 15.59 -6.97 -0.08
CA LYS A 68 15.93 -6.11 -1.21
C LYS A 68 16.74 -4.97 -0.62
N ASN A 69 17.96 -4.82 -1.10
CA ASN A 69 19.00 -3.83 -0.76
C ASN A 69 20.22 -4.37 0.02
N GLN A 70 20.36 -5.69 0.16
CA GLN A 70 21.68 -6.25 0.45
C GLN A 70 22.42 -6.49 -0.87
N THR A 71 23.70 -6.10 -0.92
CA THR A 71 24.60 -6.42 -2.03
C THR A 71 24.68 -7.93 -2.21
N ALA A 72 24.91 -8.39 -3.45
CA ALA A 72 25.04 -9.81 -3.78
C ALA A 72 26.02 -10.58 -2.87
N ASP A 73 26.97 -9.89 -2.23
CA ASP A 73 27.90 -10.46 -1.25
C ASP A 73 27.23 -11.04 0.01
N LYS A 74 25.97 -10.68 0.28
CA LYS A 74 25.18 -11.23 1.39
C LYS A 74 24.21 -12.34 0.96
N ASP A 75 24.20 -12.71 -0.33
CA ASP A 75 23.47 -13.88 -0.80
C ASP A 75 24.16 -15.14 -0.26
N LYS A 76 23.72 -15.58 0.93
CA LYS A 76 24.13 -16.87 1.49
C LYS A 76 23.30 -17.96 0.85
N TRP A 77 23.95 -18.94 0.23
CA TRP A 77 23.29 -20.17 -0.20
C TRP A 77 22.54 -20.80 0.98
N LEU A 78 21.21 -20.86 0.87
CA LEU A 78 20.37 -21.54 1.83
C LEU A 78 20.47 -23.05 1.59
N ALA A 79 20.61 -23.81 2.67
CA ALA A 79 20.49 -25.26 2.62
C ALA A 79 19.04 -25.65 2.23
N GLU A 80 18.86 -26.83 1.64
CA GLU A 80 17.56 -27.30 1.16
C GLU A 80 16.48 -27.30 2.27
N ASP A 81 16.87 -27.60 3.51
CA ASP A 81 15.98 -27.63 4.67
C ASP A 81 15.45 -26.24 5.09
N ALA A 82 16.17 -25.17 4.71
CA ALA A 82 15.81 -23.80 5.03
C ALA A 82 14.84 -23.18 4.00
N ILE A 83 14.52 -23.92 2.92
CA ILE A 83 13.60 -23.48 1.87
C ILE A 83 12.22 -24.11 2.12
N PRO A 84 11.24 -23.36 2.64
CA PRO A 84 9.90 -23.90 2.84
C PRO A 84 9.30 -24.34 1.50
N ASP A 85 8.72 -25.55 1.48
CA ASP A 85 8.11 -26.18 0.31
C ASP A 85 9.05 -26.33 -0.91
N GLY A 86 10.38 -26.33 -0.75
CA GLY A 86 11.34 -26.39 -1.86
C GLY A 86 11.09 -27.53 -2.86
N ASN A 87 10.72 -28.72 -2.35
CA ASN A 87 10.41 -29.88 -3.19
C ASN A 87 9.13 -29.70 -4.03
N LEU A 88 8.10 -29.03 -3.48
CA LEU A 88 6.87 -28.72 -4.20
C LEU A 88 7.17 -27.75 -5.36
N HIS A 89 7.98 -26.72 -5.11
CA HIS A 89 8.42 -25.77 -6.12
C HIS A 89 9.20 -26.46 -7.25
N LEU A 90 10.14 -27.34 -6.89
CA LEU A 90 10.93 -28.11 -7.85
C LEU A 90 10.07 -29.06 -8.70
N ARG A 91 9.08 -29.72 -8.07
CA ARG A 91 8.12 -30.59 -8.76
C ARG A 91 7.28 -29.83 -9.78
N ARG A 92 6.76 -28.65 -9.42
CA ARG A 92 5.97 -27.79 -10.32
C ARG A 92 6.79 -27.32 -11.51
N PHE A 93 8.02 -26.87 -11.28
CA PHE A 93 8.94 -26.44 -12.33
C PHE A 93 9.27 -27.57 -13.30
N ARG A 94 9.57 -28.77 -12.79
CA ARG A 94 9.81 -29.95 -13.64
C ARG A 94 8.58 -30.34 -14.44
N ALA A 95 7.38 -30.19 -13.89
CA ALA A 95 6.14 -30.48 -14.60
C ALA A 95 5.88 -29.49 -15.75
N SER A 96 6.11 -28.19 -15.52
CA SER A 96 5.91 -27.16 -16.56
C SER A 96 6.93 -27.28 -17.70
N ARG A 97 8.16 -27.69 -17.42
CA ARG A 97 9.19 -27.92 -18.45
C ARG A 97 8.98 -29.18 -19.29
N ARG A 98 8.14 -30.12 -18.85
CA ARG A 98 7.81 -31.35 -19.61
C ARG A 98 6.72 -31.14 -20.65
N THR A 99 5.98 -30.03 -20.57
CA THR A 99 4.82 -29.74 -21.42
C THR A 99 5.11 -28.69 -22.51
N GLN A 100 6.37 -28.22 -22.61
CA GLN A 100 6.85 -27.39 -23.71
C GLN A 100 7.67 -28.20 -24.72
#